data_AF-A0A2J8KEA6-F1
#
_entry.id   AF-A0A2J8KEA6-F1
#
_cell.length_a   1.000
_cell.length_b   1.000
_cell.length_c   1.000
_cell.angle_alpha   90.00
_cell.angle_beta   90.00
_cell.angle_gamma   90.00
#
_symmetry.space_group_name_H-M   'P 1'
#
loop_
_entity.id
_entity.type
_entity.pdbx_description
1 polymer ?
#
loop_
_entity_poly.entity_id
_entity_poly.type
_entity_poly.pdbx_seq_one_letter_code
_entity_poly.pdbx_strand_id
1 'polypeptide(L)'
;YVQANPGWYWASYAVFFATYLTLACCSGPRRHFPWNLILLTVFTLSMAYLTGMLSSYYNTTSVLLCLGITALVCLSVTVFSFQTKFDFTSCQGVLFVLLMTLFFSGLILAILLPFQYFLALDTQLLMGNRRHSLSPEEYIFGAL
;
A
#
# COMPACT_ATOMS: atom_id res chain seq x y z
N TYR A 1 8.87 -20.35 -7.34
CA TYR A 1 9.66 -20.71 -6.14
C TYR A 1 9.10 -20.08 -4.88
N VAL A 2 8.82 -18.76 -4.88
CA VAL A 2 8.14 -18.05 -3.77
C VAL A 2 6.73 -18.58 -3.45
N GLN A 3 5.95 -18.97 -4.46
CA GLN A 3 4.61 -19.58 -4.30
C GLN A 3 4.62 -20.99 -3.65
N ALA A 4 5.75 -21.68 -3.67
CA ALA A 4 5.85 -23.06 -3.21
C ALA A 4 6.12 -23.18 -1.69
N ASN A 5 6.54 -22.10 -1.02
CA ASN A 5 6.86 -22.09 0.41
C ASN A 5 6.17 -20.92 1.12
N PRO A 6 4.84 -20.98 1.31
CA PRO A 6 4.09 -19.95 2.04
C PRO A 6 4.57 -19.76 3.48
N GLY A 7 5.28 -20.74 4.06
CA GLY A 7 5.86 -20.65 5.40
C GLY A 7 6.78 -19.43 5.59
N TRP A 8 7.62 -19.09 4.60
CA TRP A 8 8.50 -17.92 4.70
C TRP A 8 7.74 -16.60 4.66
N TYR A 9 6.62 -16.53 3.95
CA TYR A 9 5.74 -15.37 3.94
C TYR A 9 5.09 -15.16 5.32
N TRP A 10 4.51 -16.22 5.90
CA TRP A 10 3.89 -16.16 7.23
C TRP A 10 4.91 -15.86 8.34
N ALA A 11 6.10 -16.44 8.28
CA ALA A 11 7.18 -16.16 9.21
C ALA A 11 7.59 -14.67 9.17
N SER A 12 7.72 -14.09 7.97
CA SER A 12 8.05 -12.68 7.79
C SER A 12 6.98 -11.76 8.38
N TYR A 13 5.70 -12.12 8.19
CA TYR A 13 4.57 -11.40 8.77
C TYR A 13 4.57 -11.47 10.31
N ALA A 14 4.86 -12.65 10.88
CA ALA A 14 4.99 -12.82 12.33
C ALA A 14 6.14 -11.99 12.91
N VAL A 15 7.31 -11.98 12.25
CA VAL A 15 8.47 -11.17 12.67
C VAL A 15 8.15 -9.68 12.60
N PHE A 16 7.50 -9.21 11.53
CA PHE A 16 7.05 -7.83 11.40
C PHE A 16 6.12 -7.42 12.55
N PHE A 17 5.11 -8.23 12.85
CA PHE A 17 4.14 -7.93 13.91
C PHE A 17 4.79 -7.97 15.30
N ALA A 18 5.65 -8.94 15.58
CA ALA A 18 6.37 -9.06 16.84
C ALA A 18 7.33 -7.88 17.07
N THR A 19 8.10 -7.49 16.05
CA THR A 19 9.01 -6.33 16.14
C THR A 19 8.23 -5.03 16.26
N TYR A 20 7.12 -4.86 15.55
CA TYR A 20 6.21 -3.72 15.69
C TYR A 20 5.65 -3.60 17.11
N LEU A 21 5.10 -4.70 17.67
CA LEU A 21 4.57 -4.71 19.04
C LEU A 21 5.66 -4.44 20.07
N THR A 22 6.86 -5.00 19.89
CA THR A 22 8.00 -4.76 20.79
C THR A 22 8.39 -3.29 20.76
N LEU A 23 8.49 -2.69 19.57
CA LEU A 23 8.80 -1.28 19.45
C LEU A 23 7.68 -0.40 20.00
N ALA A 24 6.41 -0.72 19.76
CA ALA A 24 5.25 0.07 20.18
C ALA A 24 4.97 -0.01 21.69
N CYS A 25 4.94 -1.22 22.26
CA CYS A 25 4.54 -1.48 23.63
C CYS A 25 5.72 -1.46 24.62
N CYS A 26 6.95 -1.74 24.17
CA CYS A 26 8.12 -1.79 25.04
C CYS A 26 8.99 -0.55 24.83
N SER A 27 8.88 0.42 25.74
CA SER A 27 9.70 1.64 25.74
C SER A 27 11.16 1.40 26.12
N GLY A 28 11.47 0.28 26.79
CA GLY A 28 12.83 -0.12 27.17
C GLY A 28 13.74 -0.43 25.98
N PRO A 29 13.45 -1.45 25.16
CA PRO A 29 14.26 -1.82 23.99
C PRO A 29 14.40 -0.69 22.97
N ARG A 30 13.39 0.19 22.87
CA ARG A 30 13.40 1.37 22.00
C ARG A 30 14.44 2.41 22.41
N ARG A 31 14.75 2.53 23.71
CA ARG A 31 15.60 3.62 24.25
C ARG A 31 17.02 3.18 24.60
N HIS A 32 17.33 1.89 24.51
CA HIS A 32 18.66 1.36 24.81
C HIS A 32 19.46 1.10 23.52
N PHE A 33 20.66 1.67 23.44
CA PHE A 33 21.65 1.28 22.44
C PHE A 33 22.28 -0.06 22.86
N PRO A 34 22.48 -1.06 21.97
CA PRO A 34 22.27 -1.07 20.51
C PRO A 34 20.91 -1.64 20.06
N TRP A 35 20.06 -2.06 21.00
CA TRP A 35 18.81 -2.80 20.73
C TRP A 35 17.84 -2.07 19.80
N ASN A 36 17.73 -0.74 19.90
CA ASN A 36 16.90 0.06 19.01
C ASN A 36 17.28 -0.12 17.52
N LEU A 37 18.58 -0.11 17.21
CA LEU A 37 19.05 -0.27 15.82
C LEU A 37 18.83 -1.68 15.30
N ILE A 38 19.05 -2.70 16.13
CA ILE A 38 18.83 -4.09 15.73
C ILE A 38 17.35 -4.35 15.47
N LEU A 39 16.46 -3.88 16.35
CA LEU A 39 15.02 -4.02 16.15
C LEU A 39 14.54 -3.26 14.91
N LEU A 40 15.08 -2.07 14.67
CA LEU A 40 14.77 -1.26 13.49
C LEU A 40 15.23 -1.95 12.20
N THR A 41 16.45 -2.48 12.15
CA THR A 41 16.95 -3.17 10.94
C THR A 41 16.16 -4.44 10.65
N VAL A 42 15.81 -5.23 11.66
CA VAL A 42 14.96 -6.43 11.49
C VAL A 42 13.57 -6.02 11.00
N PHE A 43 12.97 -4.97 11.57
CA PHE A 43 11.69 -4.44 11.12
C PHE A 43 11.74 -4.01 9.65
N THR A 44 12.73 -3.20 9.26
CA THR A 44 12.88 -2.73 7.88
C THR A 44 13.13 -3.87 6.90
N LEU A 45 13.98 -4.84 7.25
CA LEU A 45 14.24 -6.02 6.42
C LEU A 45 12.99 -6.87 6.23
N SER A 46 12.23 -7.09 7.31
CA SER A 46 10.96 -7.85 7.24
C SER A 46 9.92 -7.15 6.35
N MET A 47 9.80 -5.82 6.46
CA MET A 47 8.91 -5.02 5.62
C MET A 47 9.33 -5.07 4.15
N ALA A 48 10.62 -4.88 3.85
CA ALA A 48 11.14 -4.94 2.48
C ALA A 48 10.90 -6.31 1.84
N TYR A 49 11.10 -7.40 2.59
CA TYR A 49 10.81 -8.75 2.11
C TYR A 49 9.31 -8.95 1.84
N LEU A 50 8.43 -8.51 2.75
CA LEU A 50 6.98 -8.58 2.55
C LEU A 50 6.54 -7.79 1.30
N THR A 51 7.00 -6.56 1.14
CA THR A 51 6.69 -5.73 -0.04
C THR A 51 7.24 -6.35 -1.33
N GLY A 52 8.46 -6.89 -1.30
CA GLY A 52 9.06 -7.59 -2.43
C GLY A 52 8.26 -8.84 -2.84
N MET A 53 7.81 -9.62 -1.86
CA MET A 53 6.96 -10.78 -2.10
C MET A 53 5.60 -10.36 -2.68
N LEU A 54 4.94 -9.35 -2.10
CA LEU A 54 3.68 -8.80 -2.61
C LEU A 54 3.82 -8.35 -4.07
N SER A 55 4.93 -7.70 -4.43
CA SER A 55 5.18 -7.28 -5.82
C SER A 55 5.31 -8.44 -6.80
N SER A 56 5.69 -9.63 -6.31
CA SER A 56 5.78 -10.85 -7.11
C SER A 56 4.43 -11.57 -7.26
N TYR A 57 3.50 -11.40 -6.31
CA TYR A 57 2.18 -12.03 -6.35
C TYR A 57 1.11 -11.17 -7.02
N TYR A 58 1.19 -9.84 -6.87
CA TYR A 58 0.19 -8.90 -7.36
C TYR A 58 0.66 -8.18 -8.62
N ASN A 59 -0.29 -7.75 -9.46
CA ASN A 59 0.01 -6.98 -10.66
C ASN A 59 0.74 -5.67 -10.32
N THR A 60 1.71 -5.30 -11.16
CA THR A 60 2.54 -4.09 -11.00
C THR A 60 1.69 -2.83 -10.88
N THR A 61 0.62 -2.70 -11.65
CA THR A 61 -0.33 -1.58 -11.60
C THR A 61 -0.95 -1.43 -10.21
N SER A 62 -1.40 -2.53 -9.60
CA SER A 62 -2.00 -2.52 -8.26
C SER A 62 -0.97 -2.17 -7.18
N VAL A 63 0.26 -2.65 -7.33
CA VAL A 63 1.36 -2.40 -6.39
C VAL A 63 1.80 -0.93 -6.45
N LEU A 64 1.95 -0.36 -7.65
CA LEU A 64 2.26 1.05 -7.86
C LEU A 64 1.18 1.96 -7.29
N LEU A 65 -0.09 1.59 -7.45
CA LEU A 65 -1.20 2.33 -6.86
C LEU A 65 -1.12 2.34 -5.33
N CYS A 66 -0.89 1.17 -4.72
CA CYS A 66 -0.74 1.04 -3.27
C CYS A 66 0.44 1.86 -2.74
N LEU A 67 1.58 1.83 -3.45
CA LEU A 67 2.77 2.61 -3.12
C LEU A 67 2.50 4.12 -3.22
N GLY A 68 1.78 4.56 -4.25
CA GLY A 68 1.38 5.97 -4.41
C GLY A 68 0.47 6.46 -3.29
N ILE A 69 -0.54 5.67 -2.91
CA ILE A 69 -1.47 6.01 -1.81
C ILE A 69 -0.72 6.09 -0.48
N THR A 70 0.09 5.08 -0.16
CA THR A 70 0.86 5.04 1.09
C THR A 70 1.86 6.20 1.18
N ALA A 71 2.55 6.53 0.09
CA ALA A 71 3.43 7.70 0.04
C ALA A 71 2.67 9.02 0.25
N LEU A 72 1.53 9.21 -0.41
CA LEU A 72 0.71 10.41 -0.27
C LEU A 72 0.19 10.58 1.17
N VAL A 73 -0.28 9.51 1.79
CA VAL A 73 -0.73 9.51 3.19
C VAL A 73 0.43 9.82 4.13
N CYS A 74 1.59 9.17 3.95
CA CYS A 74 2.78 9.43 4.77
C CYS A 74 3.23 10.89 4.66
N LEU A 75 3.33 11.44 3.44
CA LEU A 75 3.70 12.84 3.23
C LEU A 75 2.70 13.79 3.87
N SER A 76 1.40 13.54 3.73
CA SER A 76 0.35 14.37 4.33
C SER A 76 0.45 14.40 5.86
N VAL A 77 0.65 13.24 6.49
CA VAL A 77 0.83 13.13 7.95
C VAL A 77 2.13 13.80 8.39
N THR A 78 3.23 13.63 7.65
CA THR A 78 4.52 14.28 7.95
C THR A 78 4.41 15.80 7.87
N VAL A 79 3.80 16.33 6.81
CA VAL A 79 3.57 17.78 6.63
C VAL A 79 2.65 18.31 7.72
N PHE A 80 1.59 17.58 8.07
CA PHE A 80 0.69 17.96 9.16
C PHE A 80 1.42 17.96 10.51
N SER A 81 2.28 16.98 10.75
CA SER A 81 3.09 16.89 11.97
C SER A 81 4.06 18.07 12.13
N PHE A 82 4.63 18.57 11.03
CA PHE A 82 5.47 19.78 11.08
C PHE A 82 4.68 21.07 11.32
N GLN A 83 3.45 21.17 10.82
CA GLN A 83 2.61 22.36 10.99
C GLN A 83 1.95 22.41 12.38
N THR A 84 1.68 21.27 12.96
CA THR A 84 0.82 21.13 14.13
C THR A 84 1.68 20.91 15.38
N LYS A 85 1.68 21.89 16.31
CA LYS A 85 2.33 21.78 17.65
C LYS A 85 1.65 20.77 18.59
N PHE A 86 0.84 19.85 18.07
CA PHE A 86 0.02 18.95 18.86
C PHE A 86 0.83 17.70 19.18
N ASP A 87 0.91 17.35 20.45
CA ASP A 87 1.60 16.15 20.90
C ASP A 87 0.90 14.89 20.36
N PHE A 88 1.50 14.22 19.38
CA PHE A 88 1.08 12.90 18.86
C PHE A 88 1.22 11.75 19.89
N THR A 89 1.36 12.06 21.18
CA THR A 89 2.01 11.20 22.17
C THR A 89 1.13 10.09 22.77
N SER A 90 -0.19 10.02 22.58
CA SER A 90 -0.93 8.78 22.91
C SER A 90 -2.32 8.67 22.31
N CYS A 91 -2.61 7.49 21.75
CA CYS A 91 -3.89 6.97 21.21
C CYS A 91 -4.66 7.87 20.22
N GLN A 92 -4.92 9.12 20.56
CA GLN A 92 -5.51 10.14 19.69
C GLN A 92 -4.68 10.39 18.42
N GLY A 93 -3.35 10.46 18.54
CA GLY A 93 -2.47 10.60 17.37
C GLY A 93 -2.58 9.41 16.40
N VAL A 94 -2.63 8.18 16.95
CA VAL A 94 -2.80 6.95 16.15
C VAL A 94 -4.17 6.93 15.47
N LEU A 95 -5.23 7.29 16.20
CA LEU A 95 -6.59 7.31 15.68
C LEU A 95 -6.75 8.38 14.58
N PHE A 96 -6.12 9.55 14.74
CA PHE A 96 -6.10 10.61 13.72
C PHE A 96 -5.38 10.17 12.45
N VAL A 97 -4.20 9.53 12.58
CA VAL A 97 -3.45 8.99 11.44
C VAL A 97 -4.24 7.89 10.73
N LEU A 98 -4.88 7.00 11.48
CA LEU A 98 -5.73 5.94 10.93
C LEU A 98 -6.94 6.53 10.19
N LEU A 99 -7.58 7.56 10.73
CA LEU A 99 -8.71 8.24 10.09
C LEU A 99 -8.30 8.94 8.78
N MET A 100 -7.16 9.65 8.80
CA MET A 100 -6.59 10.27 7.59
C MET A 100 -6.25 9.22 6.52
N THR A 101 -5.66 8.09 6.94
CA THR A 101 -5.35 6.98 6.04
C THR A 101 -6.61 6.41 5.40
N LEU A 102 -7.66 6.15 6.19
CA LEU A 102 -8.97 5.69 5.69
C LEU A 102 -9.63 6.71 4.75
N PHE A 103 -9.53 8.00 5.08
CA PHE A 103 -10.11 9.07 4.26
C PHE A 103 -9.44 9.15 2.88
N PHE A 104 -8.11 9.23 2.82
CA PHE A 104 -7.40 9.32 1.54
C PHE A 104 -7.49 8.04 0.72
N SER A 105 -7.32 6.88 1.34
CA SER A 105 -7.46 5.59 0.64
C SER A 105 -8.89 5.37 0.14
N GLY A 106 -9.90 5.72 0.95
CA GLY A 106 -11.31 5.66 0.58
C GLY A 106 -11.67 6.61 -0.55
N LEU A 107 -11.17 7.85 -0.52
CA LEU A 107 -11.42 8.85 -1.56
C LEU A 107 -10.77 8.45 -2.89
N ILE A 108 -9.53 7.96 -2.86
CA ILE A 108 -8.84 7.46 -4.06
C ILE A 108 -9.57 6.24 -4.63
N LEU A 109 -9.97 5.30 -3.78
CA LEU A 109 -10.74 4.12 -4.21
C LEU A 109 -12.10 4.51 -4.79
N ALA A 110 -12.80 5.48 -4.18
CA ALA A 110 -14.09 5.97 -4.66
C ALA A 110 -14.01 6.65 -6.03
N ILE A 111 -12.88 7.27 -6.37
CA ILE A 111 -12.65 7.88 -7.69
C ILE A 111 -12.22 6.81 -8.72
N LEU A 112 -11.34 5.89 -8.33
CA LEU A 112 -10.78 4.90 -9.25
C LEU A 112 -11.76 3.77 -9.58
N LEU A 113 -12.56 3.30 -8.62
CA LEU A 113 -13.52 2.22 -8.84
C LEU A 113 -14.50 2.49 -9.99
N PRO A 114 -15.19 3.65 -10.06
CA PRO A 114 -16.07 3.93 -11.18
C PRO A 114 -15.28 4.05 -12.49
N PHE A 115 -14.11 4.71 -12.49
CA PHE A 115 -13.27 4.81 -13.69
C PHE A 115 -12.84 3.44 -14.23
N GLN A 116 -12.46 2.54 -13.34
CA GLN A 116 -12.02 1.19 -13.67
C GLN A 116 -13.21 0.30 -14.10
N TYR A 117 -14.40 0.54 -13.55
CA TYR A 117 -15.64 -0.09 -13.98
C TYR A 117 -16.07 0.39 -15.38
N PHE A 118 -15.97 1.70 -15.66
CA PHE A 118 -16.20 2.27 -16.99
C PHE A 118 -15.21 1.70 -18.02
N LEU A 119 -13.91 1.70 -17.72
CA LEU A 119 -12.90 1.09 -18.58
C LEU A 119 -13.16 -0.42 -18.81
N ALA A 120 -13.60 -1.14 -17.78
CA ALA A 120 -13.96 -2.55 -17.91
C ALA A 120 -15.19 -2.73 -18.82
N LEU A 121 -16.19 -1.86 -18.73
CA LEU A 121 -17.34 -1.86 -19.64
C LEU A 121 -16.94 -1.55 -21.08
N ASP A 122 -16.13 -0.51 -21.29
CA ASP A 122 -15.66 -0.12 -22.62
C ASP A 122 -14.82 -1.24 -23.26
N THR A 123 -13.90 -1.85 -22.51
CA THR A 123 -13.12 -2.99 -22.99
C THR A 123 -13.95 -4.24 -23.22
N GLN A 124 -15.00 -4.51 -22.43
CA GLN A 124 -15.93 -5.62 -22.65
C GLN A 124 -16.79 -5.41 -23.90
N LEU A 125 -17.23 -4.18 -24.16
CA LEU A 125 -17.94 -3.81 -25.38
C LEU A 125 -17.04 -3.97 -26.61
N LEU A 126 -15.75 -3.65 -26.49
CA LEU A 126 -14.75 -3.78 -27.56
C LEU A 126 -14.25 -5.24 -27.79
N MET A 127 -14.05 -6.04 -26.74
CA MET A 127 -13.43 -7.40 -26.84
C MET A 127 -14.42 -8.57 -26.69
N GLY A 128 -15.48 -8.40 -25.91
CA GLY A 128 -16.41 -9.49 -25.54
C GLY A 128 -17.48 -9.75 -26.59
N ASN A 129 -17.96 -8.70 -27.26
CA ASN A 129 -19.01 -8.83 -28.25
C ASN A 129 -18.40 -8.92 -29.66
N ARG A 130 -18.19 -10.14 -30.17
CA ARG A 130 -17.85 -10.42 -31.59
C ARG A 130 -19.00 -10.05 -32.55
N ARG A 131 -19.50 -8.81 -32.49
CA ARG A 131 -20.51 -8.24 -33.40
C ARG A 131 -19.96 -7.08 -34.22
N HIS A 132 -18.85 -6.48 -33.79
CA HIS A 132 -18.07 -5.53 -34.60
C HIS A 132 -16.61 -5.96 -34.61
N SER A 133 -16.25 -6.79 -35.57
CA SER A 133 -14.85 -6.93 -35.98
C SER A 133 -14.36 -5.54 -36.40
N LEU A 134 -13.48 -4.93 -35.60
CA LEU A 134 -12.76 -3.73 -35.98
C LEU A 134 -12.16 -3.96 -37.38
N SER A 135 -12.69 -3.24 -38.37
CA SER A 135 -11.93 -3.06 -39.59
C SER A 135 -10.68 -2.24 -39.21
N PRO A 136 -9.52 -2.49 -39.84
CA PRO A 136 -8.26 -1.82 -39.52
C PRO A 136 -8.27 -0.29 -39.72
N GLU A 137 -9.41 0.31 -40.02
CA GLU A 137 -9.60 1.71 -40.41
C GLU A 137 -10.03 2.59 -39.22
N GLU A 138 -10.57 2.02 -38.13
CA GLU A 138 -11.13 2.78 -36.99
C GLU A 138 -10.19 2.93 -35.78
N TYR A 139 -9.01 2.30 -35.83
CA TYR A 139 -8.04 2.31 -34.72
C TYR A 139 -7.47 3.71 -34.42
N ILE A 140 -7.48 4.63 -35.41
CA ILE A 140 -6.97 6.00 -35.27
C ILE A 140 -7.94 6.88 -34.47
N PHE A 141 -9.25 6.64 -34.57
CA PHE A 141 -10.26 7.45 -33.89
C PHE A 141 -10.48 7.00 -32.43
N GLY A 142 -10.21 5.73 -32.11
CA GLY A 142 -10.22 5.23 -30.73
C GLY A 142 -8.97 5.53 -29.92
N ALA A 143 -7.91 6.04 -30.55
CA ALA A 143 -6.65 6.41 -29.90
C ALA A 143 -6.56 7.90 -29.54
N LEU A 144 -7.56 8.71 -29.92
CA LEU A 144 -7.62 10.15 -29.66
C LEU A 144 -8.57 10.50 -28.51
#